data_AF-A0A926HVK4-F1
#
_entry.id   AF-A0A926HVK4-F1
#
_cell.length_a   1.000
_cell.length_b   1.000
_cell.length_c   1.000
_cell.angle_alpha   90.00
_cell.angle_beta   90.00
_cell.angle_gamma   90.00
#
_symmetry.space_group_name_H-M   'P 1'
#
loop_
_entity.id
_entity.type
_entity.pdbx_description
1 polymer ?
#
loop_
_entity_poly.entity_id
_entity_poly.type
_entity_poly.pdbx_seq_one_letter_code
_entity_poly.pdbx_strand_id
1 'polypeptide(L)'
;MQLREELLLLRDLLQQADNKIGSLLQTLERPDGQSTAASAYETIYSLNTAEEIFKGKRPTGVIFEDGTREDLPTWKKVFEAILKHCNQNPQTHQALMDLRGKLLGRNRVLLGSEKGQMRSPIKIDRALYAESHYDTQTLLKILTGRILTAAGYDYSRIRIAVQNG
;
A
#
# COMPACT_ATOMS: atom_id res chain seq x y z
N MET A 1 -6.14 -52.56 -31.71
CA MET A 1 -5.19 -52.15 -30.66
C MET A 1 -5.18 -50.62 -30.53
N GLN A 2 -5.06 -49.86 -31.62
CA GLN A 2 -5.12 -48.38 -31.67
C GLN A 2 -6.29 -47.70 -30.93
N LEU A 3 -7.54 -48.15 -31.11
CA LEU A 3 -8.70 -47.48 -30.48
C LEU A 3 -8.64 -47.49 -28.94
N ARG A 4 -8.06 -48.54 -28.33
CA ARG A 4 -7.89 -48.59 -26.87
C ARG A 4 -6.82 -47.60 -26.39
N GLU A 5 -5.74 -47.44 -27.16
CA GLU A 5 -4.68 -46.48 -26.83
C GLU A 5 -5.18 -45.04 -26.98
N GLU A 6 -5.94 -44.74 -28.03
CA GLU A 6 -6.59 -43.43 -28.22
C GLU A 6 -7.56 -43.10 -27.08
N LEU A 7 -8.37 -44.06 -26.64
CA LEU A 7 -9.28 -43.88 -25.51
C LEU A 7 -8.53 -43.66 -24.19
N LEU A 8 -7.39 -44.30 -24.00
CA LEU A 8 -6.54 -44.08 -22.81
C LEU A 8 -5.90 -42.70 -22.82
N LEU A 9 -5.43 -42.23 -23.98
CA LEU A 9 -4.90 -40.88 -24.16
C LEU A 9 -5.97 -39.81 -23.91
N LEU A 10 -7.18 -40.00 -24.42
CA LEU A 10 -8.28 -39.06 -24.22
C LEU A 10 -8.67 -38.97 -22.74
N ARG A 11 -8.71 -40.11 -22.04
CA ARG A 11 -8.98 -40.15 -20.60
C ARG A 11 -7.90 -39.42 -19.80
N ASP A 12 -6.64 -39.59 -20.16
CA ASP A 12 -5.53 -38.91 -19.49
C ASP A 12 -5.59 -37.38 -19.70
N LEU A 13 -5.91 -36.94 -20.92
CA LEU A 13 -6.12 -35.52 -21.22
C LEU A 13 -7.29 -34.90 -20.42
N LEU A 14 -8.41 -35.62 -20.28
CA LEU A 14 -9.53 -35.18 -19.46
C LEU A 14 -9.12 -35.07 -17.99
N GLN A 15 -8.39 -36.05 -17.47
CA GLN A 15 -7.90 -36.02 -16.09
C GLN A 15 -6.93 -34.85 -15.86
N GLN A 16 -6.05 -34.57 -16.82
CA GLN A 16 -5.14 -33.42 -16.76
C GLN A 16 -5.92 -32.09 -16.80
N ALA A 17 -6.96 -31.99 -17.62
CA ALA A 17 -7.83 -30.82 -17.67
C ALA A 17 -8.55 -30.59 -16.34
N ASP A 18 -9.14 -31.64 -15.75
CA ASP A 18 -9.82 -31.56 -14.46
C ASP A 18 -8.88 -31.15 -13.33
N ASN A 19 -7.67 -31.71 -13.28
CA ASN A 19 -6.65 -31.33 -12.31
C ASN A 19 -6.24 -29.86 -12.47
N LYS A 20 -6.14 -29.38 -13.72
CA LYS A 20 -5.79 -27.99 -14.01
C LYS A 20 -6.92 -27.04 -13.63
N ILE A 21 -8.17 -27.41 -13.89
CA ILE A 21 -9.35 -26.66 -13.42
C ILE A 21 -9.37 -26.62 -11.89
N GLY A 22 -9.15 -27.75 -11.20
CA GLY A 22 -9.10 -27.83 -9.74
C GLY A 22 -8.02 -26.93 -9.12
N SER A 23 -6.81 -26.92 -9.70
CA SER A 23 -5.73 -26.02 -9.25
C SER A 23 -6.02 -24.54 -9.51
N LEU A 24 -6.69 -24.21 -10.62
CA LEU A 24 -7.17 -22.85 -10.88
C LEU A 24 -8.26 -22.43 -9.89
N LEU A 25 -9.21 -23.31 -9.58
CA LEU A 25 -10.25 -23.06 -8.57
C LEU A 25 -9.66 -22.88 -7.18
N GLN A 26 -8.69 -23.70 -6.74
CA GLN A 26 -7.97 -23.49 -5.48
C GLN A 26 -7.21 -22.17 -5.44
N THR A 27 -6.73 -21.69 -6.59
CA THR A 27 -6.09 -20.37 -6.69
C THR A 27 -7.12 -19.25 -6.55
N LEU A 28 -8.36 -19.45 -7.02
CA LEU A 28 -9.47 -18.52 -6.92
C LEU A 28 -10.18 -18.55 -5.55
N GLU A 29 -10.17 -19.69 -4.86
CA GLU A 29 -10.83 -19.91 -3.56
C GLU A 29 -9.94 -19.55 -2.36
N ARG A 30 -8.71 -19.07 -2.59
CA ARG A 30 -7.93 -18.47 -1.50
C ARG A 30 -8.74 -17.30 -0.91
N PRO A 31 -8.98 -17.26 0.41
CA PRO A 31 -9.85 -16.29 1.05
C PRO A 31 -9.15 -14.94 1.25
N ASP A 32 -8.39 -14.48 0.24
CA ASP A 32 -7.84 -13.13 0.19
C ASP A 32 -8.60 -12.40 -0.92
N GLY A 33 -9.59 -11.61 -0.51
CA GLY A 33 -10.48 -10.87 -1.39
C GLY A 33 -9.74 -10.06 -2.45
N GLN A 34 -10.23 -10.18 -3.68
CA GLN A 34 -10.00 -9.32 -4.84
C GLN A 34 -8.64 -9.49 -5.56
N SER A 35 -8.49 -10.61 -6.27
CA SER A 35 -7.92 -10.53 -7.63
C SER A 35 -9.02 -10.06 -8.59
N THR A 36 -9.23 -8.75 -8.66
CA THR A 36 -9.82 -8.13 -9.86
C THR A 36 -8.71 -7.97 -10.89
N ALA A 37 -9.06 -7.78 -12.16
CA ALA A 37 -8.17 -7.68 -13.32
C ALA A 37 -7.06 -6.57 -13.26
N ALA A 38 -6.83 -5.98 -12.08
CA ALA A 38 -5.84 -4.95 -11.80
C ALA A 38 -4.38 -5.39 -11.85
N SER A 39 -4.10 -6.68 -11.68
CA SER A 39 -2.74 -7.20 -11.66
C SER A 39 -1.96 -7.03 -12.98
N ALA A 40 -2.62 -6.76 -14.12
CA ALA A 40 -1.92 -6.64 -15.41
C ALA A 40 -1.32 -5.23 -15.64
N TYR A 41 -1.84 -4.20 -14.97
CA TYR A 41 -1.48 -2.79 -15.23
C TYR A 41 -0.85 -2.08 -14.02
N GLU A 42 -0.57 -2.81 -12.95
CA GLU A 42 0.13 -2.27 -11.79
C GLU A 42 1.13 -3.26 -11.22
N THR A 43 2.15 -2.73 -10.54
CA THR A 43 3.12 -3.48 -9.76
C THR A 43 2.94 -3.12 -8.29
N ILE A 44 2.93 -4.14 -7.43
CA ILE A 44 2.78 -3.97 -5.98
C ILE A 44 4.16 -4.04 -5.33
N TYR A 45 4.50 -3.02 -4.55
CA TYR A 45 5.74 -2.94 -3.78
C TYR A 45 5.43 -2.90 -2.28
N SER A 46 6.29 -3.48 -1.44
CA SER A 46 6.24 -3.19 0.00
C SER A 46 6.52 -1.71 0.23
N LEU A 47 5.89 -1.10 1.24
CA LEU A 47 6.22 0.27 1.66
C LEU A 47 7.69 0.40 2.12
N ASN A 48 8.32 -0.70 2.56
CA ASN A 48 9.74 -0.75 2.91
C ASN A 48 10.69 -0.79 1.70
N THR A 49 10.16 -0.89 0.49
CA THR A 49 10.97 -0.83 -0.72
C THR A 49 11.65 0.54 -0.82
N ALA A 50 12.91 0.56 -1.25
CA ALA A 50 13.69 1.78 -1.41
C ALA A 50 12.91 2.86 -2.19
N GLU A 51 12.85 4.09 -1.68
CA GLU A 51 11.91 5.10 -2.19
C GLU A 51 12.24 5.54 -3.63
N GLU A 52 13.48 5.31 -4.06
CA GLU A 52 13.98 5.53 -5.41
C GLU A 52 13.14 4.78 -6.47
N ILE A 53 12.57 3.62 -6.12
CA ILE A 53 11.74 2.81 -7.02
C ILE A 53 10.42 3.50 -7.35
N PHE A 54 9.95 4.43 -6.51
CA PHE A 54 8.69 5.15 -6.71
C PHE A 54 8.86 6.44 -7.49
N LYS A 55 10.10 6.88 -7.73
CA LYS A 55 10.38 8.12 -8.45
C LYS A 55 9.84 8.06 -9.88
N GLY A 56 9.06 9.07 -10.26
CA GLY A 56 8.46 9.17 -11.59
C GLY A 56 7.27 8.24 -11.82
N LYS A 57 6.90 7.40 -10.85
CA LYS A 57 5.74 6.50 -10.97
C LYS A 57 4.47 7.13 -10.41
N ARG A 58 3.32 6.61 -10.85
CA ARG A 58 1.99 7.00 -10.38
C ARG A 58 1.42 5.91 -9.47
N PRO A 59 1.02 6.23 -8.22
CA PRO A 59 0.36 5.26 -7.38
C PRO A 59 -1.06 5.02 -7.89
N THR A 60 -1.53 3.78 -7.74
CA THR A 60 -2.91 3.37 -7.99
C THR A 60 -3.63 3.06 -6.69
N GLY A 61 -2.92 2.69 -5.62
CA GLY A 61 -3.52 2.46 -4.32
C GLY A 61 -2.54 2.05 -3.22
N VAL A 62 -3.10 1.85 -2.03
CA VAL A 62 -2.43 1.29 -0.85
C VAL A 62 -3.18 0.04 -0.42
N ILE A 63 -2.45 -0.98 0.02
CA ILE A 63 -2.99 -2.20 0.58
C ILE A 63 -2.46 -2.34 2.01
N PHE A 64 -3.37 -2.35 2.98
CA PHE A 64 -3.06 -2.42 4.40
C PHE A 64 -2.84 -3.88 4.86
N GLU A 65 -2.43 -4.04 6.12
CA GLU A 65 -2.07 -5.35 6.68
C GLU A 65 -3.23 -6.35 6.76
N ASP A 66 -4.47 -5.87 6.80
CA ASP A 66 -5.70 -6.66 6.80
C ASP A 66 -6.14 -7.06 5.38
N GLY A 67 -5.40 -6.64 4.36
CA GLY A 67 -5.72 -6.85 2.95
C GLY A 67 -6.63 -5.77 2.34
N THR A 68 -7.13 -4.82 3.14
CA THR A 68 -7.97 -3.73 2.65
C THR A 68 -7.19 -2.85 1.67
N ARG A 69 -7.80 -2.57 0.52
CA ARG A 69 -7.23 -1.71 -0.51
C ARG A 69 -7.98 -0.38 -0.59
N GLU A 70 -7.21 0.70 -0.66
CA GLU A 70 -7.70 2.03 -1.03
C GLU A 70 -7.11 2.47 -2.36
N ASP A 71 -7.96 2.81 -3.34
CA ASP A 71 -7.52 3.33 -4.63
C ASP A 71 -7.20 4.83 -4.55
N LEU A 72 -5.91 5.15 -4.69
CA LEU A 72 -5.36 6.48 -4.41
C LEU A 72 -4.48 6.94 -5.58
N PRO A 73 -4.95 7.87 -6.42
CA PRO A 73 -4.26 8.22 -7.67
C PRO A 73 -3.08 9.19 -7.52
N THR A 74 -2.74 9.59 -6.29
CA THR A 74 -1.66 10.56 -6.02
C THR A 74 -0.87 10.20 -4.76
N TRP A 75 0.42 10.51 -4.74
CA TRP A 75 1.30 10.28 -3.60
C TRP A 75 0.85 11.04 -2.34
N LYS A 76 0.25 12.22 -2.53
CA LYS A 76 -0.34 13.00 -1.43
C LYS A 76 -1.47 12.23 -0.73
N LYS A 77 -2.34 11.56 -1.51
CA LYS A 77 -3.42 10.74 -0.97
C LYS A 77 -2.91 9.47 -0.30
N VAL A 78 -1.92 8.81 -0.89
CA VAL A 78 -1.21 7.65 -0.27
C VAL A 78 -0.66 8.03 1.10
N PHE A 79 0.05 9.15 1.18
CA PHE A 79 0.60 9.69 2.43
C PHE A 79 -0.50 9.99 3.47
N GLU A 80 -1.59 10.64 3.04
CA GLU A 80 -2.74 10.92 3.90
C GLU A 80 -3.39 9.64 4.45
N ALA A 81 -3.67 8.66 3.59
CA ALA A 81 -4.35 7.43 3.98
C ALA A 81 -3.54 6.64 5.00
N ILE A 82 -2.22 6.49 4.77
CA ILE A 82 -1.34 5.77 5.70
C ILE A 82 -1.25 6.48 7.04
N LEU A 83 -1.16 7.82 7.06
CA LEU A 83 -1.16 8.57 8.32
C LEU A 83 -2.49 8.50 9.07
N LYS A 84 -3.63 8.51 8.36
CA LYS A 84 -4.94 8.32 8.98
C LYS A 84 -5.10 6.93 9.56
N HIS A 85 -4.63 5.91 8.85
CA HIS A 85 -4.62 4.54 9.33
C HIS A 85 -3.75 4.38 10.58
N CYS A 86 -2.52 4.93 10.56
CA CYS A 86 -1.66 5.05 11.74
C CYS A 86 -2.36 5.77 12.91
N ASN A 87 -3.17 6.80 12.64
CA ASN A 87 -3.91 7.55 13.66
C ASN A 87 -5.12 6.81 14.25
N GLN A 88 -5.55 5.66 13.72
CA GLN A 88 -6.71 4.94 14.24
C GLN A 88 -6.43 4.20 15.54
N ASN A 89 -5.19 3.73 15.75
CA ASN A 89 -4.81 3.08 16.99
C ASN A 89 -4.53 4.14 18.09
N PRO A 90 -5.12 4.03 19.30
CA PRO A 90 -4.94 5.03 20.36
C PRO A 90 -3.48 5.30 20.77
N GLN A 91 -2.62 4.27 20.75
CA GLN A 91 -1.21 4.42 21.13
C GLN A 91 -0.45 5.25 20.11
N THR A 92 -0.60 4.92 18.83
CA THR A 92 0.05 5.66 17.73
C THR A 92 -0.59 7.02 17.52
N HIS A 93 -1.89 7.17 17.77
CA HIS A 93 -2.56 8.48 17.83
C HIS A 93 -1.89 9.40 18.85
N GLN A 94 -1.73 8.94 20.09
CA GLN A 94 -1.08 9.73 21.14
C GLN A 94 0.37 10.07 20.74
N ALA A 95 1.10 9.11 20.18
CA ALA A 95 2.45 9.34 19.69
C ALA A 95 2.49 10.42 18.59
N LEU A 96 1.58 10.38 17.61
CA LEU A 96 1.46 11.42 16.58
C LEU A 96 1.14 12.79 17.18
N MET A 97 0.25 12.86 18.17
CA MET A 97 -0.09 14.08 18.88
C MET A 97 1.13 14.66 19.63
N ASP A 98 1.94 13.80 20.22
CA ASP A 98 3.15 14.18 20.95
C ASP A 98 4.28 14.62 20.03
N LEU A 99 4.31 14.16 18.77
CA LEU A 99 5.31 14.52 17.77
C LEU A 99 5.07 15.90 17.11
N ARG A 100 3.87 16.48 17.29
CA ARG A 100 3.53 17.80 16.74
C ARG A 100 4.53 18.86 17.19
N GLY A 101 5.01 19.67 16.25
CA GLY A 101 6.01 20.71 16.49
C GLY A 101 7.44 20.21 16.74
N LYS A 102 7.65 18.89 16.98
CA LYS A 102 8.97 18.31 17.26
C LYS A 102 9.67 17.80 16.00
N LEU A 103 8.90 17.30 15.03
CA LEU A 103 9.44 16.83 13.76
C LEU A 103 9.64 18.00 12.80
N LEU A 104 10.89 18.44 12.63
CA LEU A 104 11.25 19.54 11.73
C LEU A 104 11.69 19.01 10.37
N GLY A 105 11.06 19.47 9.29
CA GLY A 105 11.60 19.43 7.93
C GLY A 105 12.72 20.46 7.77
N ARG A 106 12.98 20.92 6.54
CA ARG A 106 14.05 21.92 6.31
C ARG A 106 13.77 23.24 7.02
N ASN A 107 12.56 23.79 6.84
CA ASN A 107 12.17 25.10 7.38
C ASN A 107 10.79 25.09 8.07
N ARG A 108 10.12 23.93 8.14
CA ARG A 108 8.70 23.80 8.52
C ARG A 108 8.51 22.53 9.34
N VAL A 109 7.54 22.54 10.24
CA VAL A 109 7.14 21.33 10.98
C VAL A 109 6.51 20.30 10.03
N LEU A 110 6.81 19.03 10.24
CA LEU A 110 6.22 17.91 9.49
C LEU A 110 4.85 17.53 10.04
N LEU A 111 4.68 17.63 11.37
CA LEU A 111 3.42 17.46 12.08
C LEU A 111 3.14 18.69 12.94
N GLY A 112 1.89 19.15 12.96
CA GLY A 112 1.47 20.35 13.69
C GLY A 112 0.07 20.23 14.28
N SER A 113 -0.21 21.04 15.31
CA SER A 113 -1.55 21.18 15.88
C SER A 113 -2.51 21.98 14.98
N GLU A 114 -1.96 22.69 14.01
CA GLU A 114 -2.67 23.53 13.06
C GLU A 114 -1.91 23.58 11.74
N LYS A 115 -2.48 24.26 10.73
CA LYS A 115 -1.83 24.44 9.42
C LYS A 115 -0.54 25.25 9.54
N GLY A 116 -0.50 26.25 10.44
CA GLY A 116 0.67 27.09 10.68
C GLY A 116 1.34 27.58 9.40
N GLN A 117 2.65 27.35 9.29
CA GLN A 117 3.47 27.70 8.13
C GLN A 117 3.59 26.56 7.10
N MET A 118 2.72 25.55 7.10
CA MET A 118 2.77 24.48 6.11
C MET A 118 2.38 24.99 4.70
N ARG A 119 3.04 24.49 3.65
CA ARG A 119 2.75 24.84 2.24
C ARG A 119 1.59 24.01 1.69
N SER A 120 1.53 22.73 2.05
CA SER A 120 0.46 21.81 1.65
C SER A 120 0.01 21.00 2.88
N PRO A 121 -0.74 21.63 3.82
CA PRO A 121 -1.23 20.92 4.98
C PRO A 121 -2.28 19.87 4.59
N ILE A 122 -2.16 18.68 5.19
CA ILE A 122 -3.18 17.63 5.18
C ILE A 122 -3.74 17.51 6.59
N LYS A 123 -5.07 17.53 6.73
CA LYS A 123 -5.72 17.28 8.00
C LYS A 123 -5.83 15.77 8.22
N ILE A 124 -5.15 15.26 9.24
CA ILE A 124 -5.25 13.86 9.65
C ILE A 124 -6.38 13.71 10.66
N ASP A 125 -6.42 14.60 11.66
CA ASP A 125 -7.43 14.61 12.72
C ASP A 125 -7.64 16.03 13.28
N ARG A 126 -8.48 16.17 14.31
CA ARG A 126 -8.60 17.38 15.13
C ARG A 126 -7.24 17.70 15.74
N ALA A 127 -6.77 18.91 15.45
CA ALA A 127 -5.47 19.37 15.89
C ALA A 127 -4.30 18.46 15.45
N LEU A 128 -4.40 17.77 14.31
CA LEU A 128 -3.29 17.01 13.75
C LEU A 128 -3.24 17.24 12.24
N TYR A 129 -2.20 17.97 11.82
CA TYR A 129 -1.93 18.29 10.43
C TYR A 129 -0.53 17.80 10.03
N ALA A 130 -0.39 17.38 8.78
CA ALA A 130 0.88 16.95 8.21
C ALA A 130 1.26 17.80 6.99
N GLU A 131 2.54 18.17 6.87
CA GLU A 131 3.08 18.81 5.67
C GLU A 131 3.29 17.78 4.56
N SER A 132 2.79 18.09 3.36
CA SER A 132 2.88 17.19 2.19
C SER A 132 3.56 17.82 0.98
N HIS A 133 4.08 19.04 1.10
CA HIS A 133 4.76 19.73 0.01
C HIS A 133 6.19 19.22 -0.19
N TYR A 134 6.29 18.00 -0.70
CA TYR A 134 7.54 17.32 -1.02
C TYR A 134 7.38 16.52 -2.32
N ASP A 135 8.49 16.27 -3.01
CA ASP A 135 8.51 15.29 -4.09
C ASP A 135 8.24 13.88 -3.53
N THR A 136 7.90 12.92 -4.40
CA THR A 136 7.55 11.54 -4.02
C THR A 136 8.58 10.89 -3.09
N GLN A 137 9.86 10.99 -3.43
CA GLN A 137 10.92 10.31 -2.70
C GLN A 137 11.07 10.91 -1.31
N THR A 138 11.12 12.24 -1.22
CA THR A 138 11.20 12.95 0.07
C THR A 138 9.94 12.72 0.92
N LEU A 139 8.76 12.70 0.30
CA LEU A 139 7.49 12.46 0.99
C LEU A 139 7.45 11.07 1.63
N LEU A 140 7.87 10.02 0.91
CA LEU A 140 7.90 8.66 1.41
C LEU A 140 8.99 8.47 2.49
N LYS A 141 10.18 9.08 2.32
CA LYS A 141 11.24 9.09 3.35
C LYS A 141 10.79 9.75 4.65
N ILE A 142 10.03 10.83 4.55
CA ILE A 142 9.42 11.49 5.72
C ILE A 142 8.38 10.57 6.37
N LEU A 143 7.52 9.93 5.57
CA LEU A 143 6.50 9.03 6.06
C LEU A 143 7.11 7.89 6.88
N THR A 144 7.94 7.06 6.26
CA THR A 144 8.48 5.84 6.88
C THR A 144 9.54 6.16 7.94
N GLY A 145 10.58 6.90 7.55
CA GLY A 145 11.78 7.11 8.37
C GLY A 145 11.62 8.14 9.48
N ARG A 146 10.61 9.03 9.42
CA ARG A 146 10.47 10.10 10.41
C ARG A 146 9.15 10.09 11.17
N ILE A 147 8.04 9.85 10.50
CA ILE A 147 6.72 9.91 11.15
C ILE A 147 6.34 8.53 11.70
N LEU A 148 6.21 7.52 10.85
CA LEU A 148 5.73 6.20 11.26
C LEU A 148 6.70 5.52 12.22
N THR A 149 8.00 5.58 11.94
CA THR A 149 9.03 5.05 12.85
C THR A 149 8.99 5.73 14.22
N ALA A 150 8.88 7.06 14.27
CA ALA A 150 8.83 7.79 15.53
C ALA A 150 7.52 7.57 16.30
N ALA A 151 6.42 7.29 15.59
CA ALA A 151 5.14 6.94 16.19
C ALA A 151 5.07 5.48 16.67
N GLY A 152 6.07 4.64 16.35
CA GLY A 152 6.07 3.22 16.69
C GLY A 152 5.07 2.39 15.89
N TYR A 153 4.66 2.87 14.70
CA TYR A 153 3.68 2.20 13.86
C TYR A 153 4.36 1.12 13.01
N ASP A 154 3.86 -0.13 13.06
CA ASP A 154 4.35 -1.21 12.20
C ASP A 154 3.72 -1.11 10.81
N TYR A 155 4.51 -0.63 9.85
CA TYR A 155 4.12 -0.52 8.46
C TYR A 155 4.73 -1.60 7.56
N SER A 156 5.30 -2.66 8.14
CA SER A 156 6.05 -3.68 7.40
C SER A 156 5.21 -4.45 6.38
N ARG A 157 3.92 -4.60 6.65
CA ARG A 157 2.96 -5.30 5.80
C ARG A 157 2.17 -4.38 4.86
N ILE A 158 2.38 -3.07 4.93
CA ILE A 158 1.76 -2.13 4.00
C ILE A 158 2.41 -2.28 2.63
N ARG A 159 1.58 -2.29 1.59
CA ARG A 159 2.01 -2.34 0.20
C ARG A 159 1.43 -1.16 -0.58
N ILE A 160 2.16 -0.71 -1.60
CA ILE A 160 1.73 0.34 -2.53
C ILE A 160 1.56 -0.30 -3.91
N ALA A 161 0.40 -0.10 -4.51
CA ALA A 161 0.15 -0.42 -5.90
C ALA A 161 0.53 0.77 -6.78
N VAL A 162 1.24 0.50 -7.87
CA VAL A 162 1.83 1.52 -8.74
C VAL A 162 1.58 1.17 -10.20
N GLN A 163 1.12 2.11 -11.00
CA GLN A 163 0.85 1.90 -12.41
C GLN A 163 2.10 1.42 -13.16
N ASN A 164 1.94 0.39 -13.99
CA ASN A 164 2.96 -0.05 -14.93
C ASN A 164 3.21 1.06 -15.96
N GLY A 165 4.49 1.37 -16.19
CA GLY A 165 4.92 2.39 -17.15
C GLY A 165 4.81 1.92 -18.60
#